data_AF-A0AAN8PCT5-F1
#
_entry.id   AF-A0AAN8PCT5-F1
#
_cell.length_a   1.000
_cell.length_b   1.000
_cell.length_c   1.000
_cell.angle_alpha   90.00
_cell.angle_beta   90.00
_cell.angle_gamma   90.00
#
_symmetry.space_group_name_H-M   'P 1'
#
loop_
_entity.id
_entity.type
_entity.pdbx_description
1 polymer ?
#
loop_
_entity_poly.entity_id
_entity_poly.type
_entity_poly.pdbx_seq_one_letter_code
_entity_poly.pdbx_strand_id
1 'polypeptide(L)'
;MGILIELMPGYTSMIYFSHTVSINKAINNHESPVKEKHVRSTIIGTFQEKGGQTFWLVVSKLPLQDNRIVAWKFCHVLHKVLREGHPQVVAHSQRHRGMIQDLGKLWCHLKEGYGKLIQHYTQFLITKLDFHRRNPRFPGNLVVSEEELESIGENDINN
;
A
#
# COMPACT_ATOMS: atom_id res chain seq x y z
N MET A 1 27.58 1.43 -16.24
CA MET A 1 26.67 2.43 -16.85
C MET A 1 25.44 2.77 -15.98
N GLY A 2 25.07 1.99 -14.95
CA GLY A 2 23.80 2.20 -14.21
C GLY A 2 23.81 3.14 -13.00
N ILE A 3 24.98 3.45 -12.42
CA ILE A 3 25.06 4.17 -11.12
C ILE A 3 25.13 5.71 -11.31
N LEU A 4 25.54 6.19 -12.49
CA LEU A 4 25.73 7.63 -12.75
C LEU A 4 24.44 8.40 -13.10
N ILE A 5 23.35 7.71 -13.41
CA ILE A 5 22.08 8.37 -13.82
C ILE A 5 21.25 8.77 -12.58
N GLU A 6 21.40 8.08 -11.45
CA GLU A 6 20.63 8.34 -10.22
C GLU A 6 21.00 9.67 -9.52
N LEU A 7 22.13 10.28 -9.87
CA LEU A 7 22.66 11.47 -9.18
C LEU A 7 22.30 12.82 -9.84
N MET A 8 21.54 12.84 -10.93
CA MET A 8 21.10 14.11 -11.52
C MET A 8 19.82 14.61 -10.82
N PRO A 9 19.84 15.79 -10.17
CA PRO A 9 18.69 16.33 -9.42
C PRO A 9 17.38 16.37 -10.23
N GLY A 10 17.47 16.59 -11.55
CA GLY A 10 16.33 16.58 -12.46
C GLY A 10 15.73 15.19 -12.70
N TYR A 11 16.53 14.13 -12.70
CA TYR A 11 16.07 12.75 -12.92
C TYR A 11 15.25 12.25 -11.74
N THR A 12 15.75 12.49 -10.52
CA THR A 12 15.03 12.20 -9.28
C THR A 12 13.68 12.92 -9.23
N SER A 13 13.65 14.23 -9.54
CA SER A 13 12.41 15.02 -9.63
C SER A 13 11.42 14.46 -10.66
N MET A 14 11.91 14.04 -11.83
CA MET A 14 11.08 13.42 -12.87
C MET A 14 10.50 12.07 -12.45
N ILE A 15 11.25 11.25 -11.71
CA ILE A 15 10.76 9.99 -11.14
C ILE A 15 9.65 10.26 -10.13
N TYR A 16 9.87 11.17 -9.17
CA TYR A 16 8.87 11.55 -8.17
C TYR A 16 7.58 12.08 -8.81
N PHE A 17 7.71 12.90 -9.86
CA PHE A 17 6.57 13.40 -10.62
C PHE A 17 5.80 12.26 -11.30
N SER A 18 6.50 11.36 -11.99
CA SER A 18 5.90 10.20 -12.68
C SER A 18 5.17 9.26 -11.71
N HIS A 19 5.76 9.01 -10.54
CA HIS A 19 5.16 8.19 -9.50
C HIS A 19 3.87 8.84 -8.96
N THR A 20 3.92 10.13 -8.64
CA THR A 20 2.75 10.92 -8.20
C THR A 20 1.60 10.86 -9.20
N VAL A 21 1.89 11.03 -10.50
CA VAL A 21 0.89 10.94 -11.57
C VAL A 21 0.29 9.54 -11.64
N SER A 22 1.11 8.50 -11.48
CA SER A 22 0.64 7.11 -11.50
C SER A 22 -0.32 6.81 -10.35
N ILE A 23 -0.01 7.28 -9.13
CA ILE A 23 -0.89 7.12 -7.96
C ILE A 23 -2.22 7.83 -8.19
N ASN A 24 -2.21 9.10 -8.64
CA ASN A 24 -3.43 9.86 -8.91
C ASN A 24 -4.28 9.21 -10.03
N LYS A 25 -3.64 8.64 -11.05
CA LYS A 25 -4.36 7.92 -12.11
C LYS A 25 -4.91 6.57 -11.64
N ALA A 26 -4.26 5.91 -10.68
CA ALA A 26 -4.76 4.67 -10.08
C ALA A 26 -5.94 4.94 -9.12
N ILE A 27 -5.82 5.97 -8.28
CA ILE A 27 -6.79 6.33 -7.24
C ILE A 27 -7.55 7.60 -7.66
N ASN A 28 -8.44 7.45 -8.64
CA ASN A 28 -9.29 8.52 -9.16
C ASN A 28 -10.77 8.32 -8.80
N ASN A 29 -11.61 9.30 -9.10
CA ASN A 29 -13.04 9.29 -8.81
C ASN A 29 -13.91 8.61 -9.89
N HIS A 30 -13.33 8.17 -11.02
CA HIS A 30 -14.10 7.51 -12.07
C HIS A 30 -14.46 6.10 -11.65
N GLU A 31 -15.73 5.73 -11.74
CA GLU A 31 -16.23 4.39 -11.43
C GLU A 31 -15.87 3.41 -12.56
N SER A 32 -14.60 3.03 -12.58
CA SER A 32 -14.03 2.07 -13.51
C SER A 32 -13.00 1.20 -12.79
N PRO A 33 -12.65 0.02 -13.32
CA PRO A 33 -11.52 -0.74 -12.82
C PRO A 33 -10.25 0.10 -12.73
N VAL A 34 -9.42 -0.17 -11.71
CA VAL A 34 -8.10 0.44 -11.60
C VAL A 34 -7.24 -0.08 -12.74
N LYS A 35 -6.64 0.82 -13.52
CA LYS A 35 -5.79 0.42 -14.66
C LYS A 35 -4.49 -0.19 -14.13
N GLU A 36 -4.22 -1.44 -14.47
CA GLU A 36 -3.05 -2.20 -13.98
C GLU A 36 -1.72 -1.50 -14.23
N LYS A 37 -1.57 -0.82 -15.38
CA LYS A 37 -0.36 -0.06 -15.68
C LYS A 37 -0.04 0.99 -14.61
N HIS A 38 -1.04 1.64 -14.02
CA HIS A 38 -0.83 2.65 -12.98
C HIS A 38 -0.50 2.01 -11.63
N VAL A 39 -1.08 0.84 -11.32
CA VAL A 39 -0.71 0.05 -10.14
C VAL A 39 0.73 -0.44 -10.25
N ARG A 40 1.12 -0.99 -11.41
CA ARG A 40 2.49 -1.45 -11.67
C ARG A 40 3.50 -0.31 -11.55
N SER A 41 3.21 0.85 -12.14
CA SER A 41 4.06 2.05 -11.99
C SER A 41 4.15 2.51 -10.53
N THR A 42 3.07 2.42 -9.75
CA THR A 42 3.08 2.74 -8.32
C THR A 42 3.97 1.78 -7.54
N ILE A 43 3.86 0.46 -7.80
CA ILE A 43 4.71 -0.56 -7.18
C ILE A 43 6.19 -0.31 -7.52
N ILE A 44 6.53 -0.11 -8.80
CA ILE A 44 7.90 0.19 -9.25
C ILE A 44 8.44 1.46 -8.57
N GLY A 45 7.61 2.50 -8.45
CA GLY A 45 7.97 3.73 -7.76
C GLY A 45 8.40 3.48 -6.31
N THR A 46 7.78 2.54 -5.60
CA THR A 46 8.20 2.19 -4.23
C THR A 46 9.59 1.57 -4.16
N PHE A 47 10.04 0.83 -5.19
CA PHE A 47 11.40 0.30 -5.25
C PHE A 47 12.43 1.39 -5.57
N GLN A 48 12.08 2.31 -6.49
CA GLN A 48 12.93 3.45 -6.84
C GLN A 48 13.16 4.37 -5.63
N GLU A 49 12.15 4.53 -4.78
CA GLU A 49 12.21 5.37 -3.57
C GLU A 49 12.64 4.60 -2.30
N LYS A 50 12.87 3.28 -2.42
CA LYS A 50 13.18 2.39 -1.29
C LYS A 50 12.14 2.45 -0.15
N GLY A 51 10.86 2.64 -0.49
CA GLY A 51 9.75 2.71 0.47
C GLY A 51 8.46 3.32 -0.10
N GLY A 52 7.47 3.53 0.78
CA GLY A 52 6.14 4.05 0.41
C GLY A 52 5.93 5.56 0.66
N GLN A 53 6.98 6.37 0.70
CA GLN A 53 6.92 7.79 1.12
C GLN A 53 6.01 8.61 0.19
N THR A 54 6.26 8.58 -1.13
CA THR A 54 5.43 9.32 -2.09
C THR A 54 4.01 8.78 -2.14
N PHE A 55 3.83 7.45 -2.04
CA PHE A 55 2.50 6.84 -1.98
C PHE A 55 1.66 7.47 -0.87
N TRP A 56 2.17 7.47 0.36
CA TRP A 56 1.45 8.03 1.51
C TRP A 56 1.30 9.55 1.46
N LEU A 57 2.29 10.26 0.89
CA LEU A 57 2.19 11.71 0.66
C LEU A 57 1.04 12.05 -0.29
N VAL A 58 0.90 11.32 -1.40
CA VAL A 58 -0.20 11.53 -2.36
C VAL A 58 -1.53 11.14 -1.75
N VAL A 59 -1.61 9.96 -1.12
CA VAL A 59 -2.83 9.46 -0.46
C VAL A 59 -3.37 10.45 0.57
N SER A 60 -2.50 11.13 1.33
CA SER A 60 -2.92 12.13 2.33
C SER A 60 -3.71 13.31 1.77
N LYS A 61 -3.62 13.55 0.45
CA LYS A 61 -4.30 14.64 -0.26
C LYS A 61 -5.57 14.19 -0.99
N LEU A 62 -5.86 12.89 -1.01
CA LEU A 62 -7.02 12.35 -1.71
C LEU A 62 -8.29 12.47 -0.86
N PRO A 63 -9.48 12.70 -1.46
CA PRO A 63 -10.75 12.81 -0.75
C PRO A 63 -11.30 11.43 -0.36
N LEU A 64 -10.56 10.67 0.47
CA LEU A 64 -10.93 9.31 0.87
C LEU A 64 -12.21 9.27 1.72
N GLN A 65 -12.51 10.36 2.44
CA GLN A 65 -13.68 10.45 3.30
C GLN A 65 -14.95 10.86 2.52
N ASP A 66 -14.77 11.63 1.44
CA ASP A 66 -15.90 12.21 0.69
C ASP A 66 -16.28 11.39 -0.54
N ASN A 67 -15.37 10.58 -1.07
CA ASN A 67 -15.59 9.86 -2.32
C ASN A 67 -15.35 8.35 -2.17
N ARG A 68 -16.46 7.59 -2.19
CA ARG A 68 -16.46 6.12 -2.05
C ARG A 68 -15.63 5.41 -3.12
N ILE A 69 -15.59 5.93 -4.35
CA ILE A 69 -14.83 5.33 -5.45
C ILE A 69 -13.34 5.51 -5.21
N VAL A 70 -12.93 6.71 -4.77
CA VAL A 70 -11.54 6.99 -4.38
C VAL A 70 -11.14 6.12 -3.18
N ALA A 71 -11.98 6.01 -2.15
CA ALA A 71 -11.73 5.18 -0.97
C ALA A 71 -11.57 3.68 -1.32
N TRP A 72 -12.46 3.16 -2.16
CA TRP A 72 -12.39 1.79 -2.65
C TRP A 72 -11.10 1.52 -3.43
N LYS A 73 -10.77 2.42 -4.37
CA LYS A 73 -9.54 2.33 -5.16
C LYS A 73 -8.30 2.47 -4.30
N PHE A 74 -8.32 3.32 -3.28
CA PHE A 74 -7.26 3.40 -2.28
C PHE A 74 -7.04 2.06 -1.61
N CYS A 75 -8.09 1.40 -1.10
CA CYS A 75 -7.96 0.09 -0.46
C CYS A 75 -7.34 -0.94 -1.41
N HIS A 76 -7.81 -0.97 -2.66
CA HIS A 76 -7.29 -1.87 -3.69
C HIS A 76 -5.80 -1.61 -3.99
N VAL A 77 -5.43 -0.36 -4.25
CA VAL A 77 -4.04 -0.01 -4.58
C VAL A 77 -3.12 -0.23 -3.38
N LEU A 78 -3.54 0.16 -2.17
CA LEU A 78 -2.76 -0.09 -0.96
C LEU A 78 -2.52 -1.58 -0.74
N HIS A 79 -3.53 -2.43 -0.93
CA HIS A 79 -3.34 -3.89 -0.86
C HIS A 79 -2.24 -4.35 -1.81
N LYS A 80 -2.29 -3.95 -3.09
CA LYS A 80 -1.28 -4.32 -4.09
C LYS A 80 0.10 -3.80 -3.72
N VAL A 81 0.20 -2.57 -3.24
CA VAL A 81 1.46 -1.95 -2.81
C VAL A 81 2.03 -2.63 -1.56
N LEU A 82 1.21 -3.04 -0.59
CA LEU A 82 1.65 -3.83 0.57
C LEU A 82 2.09 -5.25 0.19
N ARG A 83 1.53 -5.80 -0.89
CA ARG A 83 1.82 -7.17 -1.34
C ARG A 83 3.08 -7.25 -2.19
N GLU A 84 3.25 -6.31 -3.12
CA GLU A 84 4.22 -6.39 -4.22
C GLU A 84 5.23 -5.23 -4.21
N GLY A 85 5.04 -4.22 -3.36
CA GLY A 85 5.96 -3.08 -3.23
C GLY A 85 7.23 -3.40 -2.45
N HIS A 86 8.10 -2.38 -2.33
CA HIS A 86 9.34 -2.48 -1.58
C HIS A 86 9.08 -2.94 -0.12
N PRO A 87 9.90 -3.82 0.49
CA PRO A 87 9.63 -4.37 1.82
C PRO A 87 9.35 -3.31 2.92
N GLN A 88 10.03 -2.16 2.85
CA GLN A 88 9.82 -1.04 3.79
C GLN A 88 8.42 -0.41 3.72
N VAL A 89 7.65 -0.63 2.64
CA VAL A 89 6.27 -0.15 2.53
C VAL A 89 5.43 -0.69 3.69
N VAL A 90 5.57 -1.97 4.05
CA VAL A 90 4.76 -2.57 5.13
C VAL A 90 5.08 -1.89 6.46
N ALA A 91 6.36 -1.71 6.78
CA ALA A 91 6.81 -1.02 7.99
C ALA A 91 6.35 0.45 8.01
N HIS A 92 6.55 1.19 6.91
CA HIS A 92 6.12 2.58 6.79
C HIS A 92 4.60 2.74 6.90
N SER A 93 3.83 1.74 6.46
CA SER A 93 2.37 1.77 6.49
C SER A 93 1.79 1.60 7.90
N GLN A 94 2.57 1.09 8.86
CA GLN A 94 2.12 0.93 10.25
C GLN A 94 1.68 2.25 10.89
N ARG A 95 2.35 3.36 10.59
CA ARG A 95 1.98 4.70 11.10
C ARG A 95 0.63 5.20 10.58
N HIS A 96 0.13 4.62 9.50
CA HIS A 96 -1.15 4.96 8.88
C HIS A 96 -2.30 4.03 9.29
N ARG A 97 -2.03 3.01 10.13
CA ARG A 97 -3.03 2.04 10.61
C ARG A 97 -4.25 2.72 11.23
N GLY A 98 -4.06 3.76 12.05
CA GLY A 98 -5.14 4.52 12.68
C GLY A 98 -6.06 5.18 11.64
N MET A 99 -5.49 5.84 10.64
CA MET A 99 -6.26 6.45 9.55
C MET A 99 -7.08 5.42 8.77
N ILE A 100 -6.51 4.24 8.47
CA ILE A 100 -7.23 3.15 7.79
C ILE A 100 -8.41 2.67 8.64
N GLN A 101 -8.20 2.55 9.96
CA GLN A 101 -9.26 2.14 10.90
C GLN A 101 -10.41 3.14 10.94
N ASP A 102 -10.09 4.44 10.99
CA ASP A 102 -11.10 5.50 11.04
C ASP A 102 -11.84 5.63 9.70
N LEU A 103 -11.14 5.44 8.58
CA LEU A 103 -11.77 5.33 7.27
C LEU A 103 -12.79 4.19 7.22
N GLY A 104 -12.44 3.01 7.76
CA GLY A 104 -13.36 1.87 7.83
C GLY A 104 -14.59 2.15 8.69
N LYS A 105 -14.43 2.81 9.84
CA LYS A 105 -15.54 3.22 10.72
C LYS A 105 -16.45 4.22 10.03
N LEU A 106 -15.90 5.22 9.35
CA LEU A 106 -16.66 6.22 8.60
C LEU A 106 -17.58 5.56 7.57
N TRP A 107 -17.01 4.70 6.71
CA TRP A 107 -17.78 4.05 5.64
C TRP A 107 -18.75 2.97 6.14
N CYS A 108 -18.57 2.44 7.36
CA CYS A 108 -19.52 1.52 8.00
C CYS A 108 -20.91 2.15 8.21
N HIS A 109 -20.97 3.45 8.48
CA HIS A 109 -22.24 4.16 8.68
C HIS A 109 -23.07 4.27 7.39
N LEU A 110 -22.44 4.16 6.22
CA LEU A 110 -23.06 4.16 4.91
C LEU A 110 -23.31 2.71 4.47
N LYS A 111 -24.41 2.13 4.97
CA LYS A 111 -24.69 0.68 4.93
C LYS A 111 -24.89 0.06 3.53
N GLU A 112 -24.93 0.87 2.47
CA GLU A 112 -25.23 0.41 1.11
C GLU A 112 -24.06 0.62 0.14
N GLY A 113 -24.00 -0.25 -0.89
CA GLY A 113 -23.00 -0.19 -1.95
C GLY A 113 -21.56 -0.32 -1.44
N TYR A 114 -20.71 0.60 -1.87
CA TYR A 114 -19.27 0.58 -1.56
C TYR A 114 -18.96 0.72 -0.06
N GLY A 115 -19.83 1.30 0.77
CA GLY A 115 -19.52 1.56 2.17
C GLY A 115 -19.18 0.28 2.95
N LYS A 116 -20.02 -0.76 2.81
CA LYS A 116 -19.77 -2.09 3.38
C LYS A 116 -18.51 -2.75 2.81
N LEU A 117 -18.27 -2.60 1.51
CA LEU A 117 -17.07 -3.15 0.86
C LEU A 117 -15.79 -2.48 1.39
N ILE A 118 -15.79 -1.15 1.54
CA ILE A 118 -14.67 -0.37 2.09
C ILE A 118 -14.43 -0.74 3.55
N GLN A 119 -15.50 -0.90 4.35
CA GLN A 119 -15.38 -1.35 5.74
C GLN A 119 -14.64 -2.71 5.82
N HIS A 120 -15.06 -3.71 5.05
CA HIS A 120 -14.41 -5.01 5.07
C HIS A 120 -12.97 -4.95 4.54
N TYR A 121 -12.72 -4.15 3.50
CA TYR A 121 -11.38 -4.05 2.91
C TYR A 121 -10.40 -3.34 3.86
N THR A 122 -10.81 -2.26 4.51
CA THR A 122 -9.99 -1.58 5.53
C THR A 122 -9.70 -2.51 6.71
N GLN A 123 -10.67 -3.31 7.16
CA GLN A 123 -10.44 -4.33 8.18
C GLN A 123 -9.41 -5.37 7.73
N PHE A 124 -9.49 -5.86 6.48
CA PHE A 124 -8.50 -6.77 5.91
C PHE A 124 -7.10 -6.15 5.88
N LEU A 125 -6.97 -4.89 5.46
CA LEU A 125 -5.70 -4.17 5.41
C LEU A 125 -5.09 -4.02 6.81
N ILE A 126 -5.91 -3.73 7.83
CA ILE A 126 -5.47 -3.65 9.23
C ILE A 126 -5.00 -5.02 9.71
N THR A 127 -5.76 -6.08 9.47
CA THR A 127 -5.35 -7.45 9.81
C THR A 127 -4.01 -7.81 9.17
N LYS A 128 -3.81 -7.43 7.91
CA LYS A 128 -2.52 -7.61 7.22
C LYS A 128 -1.39 -6.85 7.92
N LEU A 129 -1.59 -5.58 8.27
CA LEU A 129 -0.59 -4.78 8.99
C LEU A 129 -0.29 -5.38 10.37
N ASP A 130 -1.31 -5.81 11.11
CA ASP A 130 -1.15 -6.42 12.44
C ASP A 130 -0.44 -7.77 12.38
N PHE A 131 -0.68 -8.55 11.31
CA PHE A 131 0.08 -9.77 11.06
C PHE A 131 1.56 -9.47 10.85
N HIS A 132 1.91 -8.54 9.96
CA HIS A 132 3.33 -8.22 9.68
C HIS A 132 4.01 -7.48 10.83
N ARG A 133 3.27 -6.78 11.69
CA ARG A 133 3.82 -6.20 12.92
C ARG A 133 4.29 -7.28 13.89
N ARG A 134 3.50 -8.36 14.03
CA ARG A 134 3.82 -9.50 14.90
C ARG A 134 4.84 -10.44 14.26
N ASN A 135 4.83 -10.55 12.93
CA ASN A 135 5.65 -11.50 12.18
C ASN A 135 6.48 -10.77 11.11
N PRO A 136 7.49 -9.96 11.49
CA PRO A 136 8.24 -9.10 10.57
C PRO A 136 9.10 -9.87 9.56
N ARG A 137 9.35 -11.17 9.80
CA ARG A 137 10.08 -12.05 8.88
C ARG A 137 9.26 -12.47 7.65
N PHE A 138 7.93 -12.37 7.71
CA PHE A 138 7.10 -12.72 6.56
C PHE A 138 7.08 -11.60 5.52
N PRO A 139 7.33 -11.92 4.24
CA PRO A 139 7.27 -10.95 3.15
C PRO A 139 5.83 -10.52 2.88
N GLY A 140 5.65 -9.35 2.25
CA GLY A 140 4.34 -8.77 1.96
C GLY A 140 3.43 -9.65 1.08
N ASN A 141 3.99 -10.52 0.24
CA ASN A 141 3.24 -11.47 -0.58
C ASN A 141 2.92 -12.79 0.12
N LEU A 142 3.43 -13.01 1.35
CA LEU A 142 3.31 -14.24 2.14
C LEU A 142 3.89 -15.49 1.46
N VAL A 143 4.74 -15.32 0.45
CA VAL A 143 5.43 -16.43 -0.21
C VAL A 143 6.73 -16.66 0.56
N VAL A 144 6.82 -17.81 1.22
CA VAL A 144 8.01 -18.29 1.94
C VAL A 144 8.30 -19.72 1.52
N SER A 145 9.57 -20.11 1.47
CA SER A 145 9.94 -21.52 1.30
C SER A 145 9.65 -22.32 2.58
N GLU A 146 9.66 -23.65 2.47
CA GLU A 146 9.53 -24.55 3.62
C GLU A 146 10.67 -24.31 4.63
N GLU A 147 11.91 -24.20 4.15
CA GLU A 147 13.10 -23.87 4.96
C GLU A 147 12.98 -22.52 5.68
N GLU A 148 12.47 -21.49 4.99
CA GLU A 148 12.23 -20.17 5.60
C GLU A 148 11.15 -20.24 6.67
N LEU A 149 10.09 -21.03 6.43
CA LEU A 149 8.99 -21.22 7.36
C LEU A 149 9.45 -21.95 8.63
N GLU A 150 10.21 -23.03 8.48
CA GLU A 150 10.85 -23.75 9.59
C GLU A 150 11.74 -22.81 10.40
N SER A 151 12.61 -22.05 9.73
CA SER A 151 13.47 -21.07 10.39
C SER A 151 12.68 -19.99 11.14
N ILE A 152 11.51 -19.60 10.63
CA ILE A 152 10.61 -18.66 11.33
C ILE A 152 10.03 -19.29 12.59
N GLY A 153 9.61 -20.56 12.54
CA GLY A 153 9.03 -21.29 13.66
C GLY A 153 10.03 -21.73 14.75
N GLU A 154 11.27 -22.07 14.38
CA GLU A 154 12.29 -22.54 15.33
C GLU A 154 12.76 -21.48 16.33
N ASN A 155 12.56 -20.19 16.04
CA ASN A 155 12.88 -19.12 16.99
C ASN A 155 11.74 -18.83 17.98
N ASP A 156 10.60 -19.53 17.88
CA ASP A 156 9.44 -19.40 18.76
C ASP A 156 9.42 -20.48 19.87
N ILE A 157 10.59 -21.03 20.26
CA ILE A 157 10.74 -22.03 21.33
C ILE A 157 10.63 -21.39 22.75
N ASN A 158 10.32 -20.10 22.86
CA ASN A 158 10.09 -19.41 24.15
C ASN A 158 8.61 -19.03 24.36
N ASN A 159 7.70 -20.01 24.30
CA ASN A 159 6.36 -19.87 24.87
C ASN A 159 5.94 -21.12 25.64
#